data_AF-A0A3B5KQ54-F1
#
_entry.id   AF-A0A3B5KQ54-F1
#
_cell.length_a   1.000
_cell.length_b   1.000
_cell.length_c   1.000
_cell.angle_alpha   90.00
_cell.angle_beta   90.00
_cell.angle_gamma   90.00
#
_symmetry.space_group_name_H-M   'P 1'
#
loop_
_entity.id
_entity.type
_entity.pdbx_description
1 polymer ?
#
loop_
_entity_poly.entity_id
_entity_poly.type
_entity_poly.pdbx_seq_one_letter_code
_entity_poly.pdbx_strand_id
1 'polypeptide(L)'
;AYLKLPPQFGPEVLNPGLRVWRVEKMKAVPLDASEVGAFYNGDSYLVLQNRGEQGADLHMWIGEKSSRDEQVACAMLATQLDNFLGGDPVQHRQVQGFESPEFMELFPRGVSYKEGGVESGFRQSQDSGTVQRLYQIKGKRNIRAKEVELSWSSFNKGDCFILDLGETILSWTGSQANIFEKQKVREIASLIRDTDRHGKARVVDTSEGEEPEEISRGFYDSMLVVVDRGGE
;
A
#
# COMPACT_ATOMS: atom_id res chain seq x y z
N ALA A 1 2.36 16.57 -34.91
CA ALA A 1 2.80 17.56 -33.91
C ALA A 1 3.33 16.80 -32.72
N TYR A 2 4.56 17.06 -32.27
CA TYR A 2 5.07 16.42 -31.06
C TYR A 2 4.27 16.94 -29.86
N LEU A 3 3.55 16.07 -29.17
CA LEU A 3 2.85 16.44 -27.95
C LEU A 3 3.89 16.76 -26.88
N LYS A 4 3.70 17.89 -26.20
CA LYS A 4 4.59 18.32 -25.13
C LYS A 4 4.32 17.44 -23.91
N LEU A 5 5.38 16.87 -23.34
CA LEU A 5 5.32 16.10 -22.10
C LEU A 5 4.66 16.94 -20.98
N PRO A 6 3.58 16.45 -20.33
CA PRO A 6 3.00 17.16 -19.21
C PRO A 6 4.03 17.31 -18.07
N PRO A 7 4.08 18.47 -17.40
CA PRO A 7 5.20 18.82 -16.51
C PRO A 7 5.33 17.93 -15.26
N GLN A 8 4.30 17.17 -14.91
CA GLN A 8 4.30 16.22 -13.81
C GLN A 8 4.88 14.84 -14.16
N PHE A 9 5.21 14.58 -15.42
CA PHE A 9 5.83 13.34 -15.88
C PHE A 9 7.24 13.63 -16.40
N GLY A 10 8.18 12.72 -16.14
CA GLY A 10 9.53 12.78 -16.71
C GLY A 10 9.65 11.93 -17.99
N PRO A 11 10.78 12.06 -18.73
CA PRO A 11 10.99 11.34 -19.98
C PRO A 11 11.05 9.82 -19.81
N GLU A 12 11.26 9.32 -18.58
CA GLU A 12 11.31 7.91 -18.24
C GLU A 12 10.02 7.14 -18.50
N VAL A 13 8.89 7.82 -18.76
CA VAL A 13 7.61 7.19 -19.17
C VAL A 13 7.70 6.52 -20.53
N LEU A 14 8.67 6.91 -21.36
CA LEU A 14 8.92 6.32 -22.68
C LEU A 14 9.74 5.02 -22.60
N ASN A 15 10.37 4.75 -21.45
CA ASN A 15 11.22 3.58 -21.27
C ASN A 15 10.40 2.41 -20.70
N PRO A 16 10.73 1.16 -21.07
CA PRO A 16 10.12 0.00 -20.45
C PRO A 16 10.26 -0.01 -18.93
N GLY A 17 9.22 -0.48 -18.25
CA GLY A 17 9.17 -0.66 -16.81
C GLY A 17 7.92 -0.10 -16.14
N LEU A 18 7.85 -0.34 -14.84
CA LEU A 18 6.78 0.15 -13.97
C LEU A 18 7.11 1.56 -13.46
N ARG A 19 6.12 2.45 -13.51
CA ARG A 19 6.18 3.78 -12.89
C ARG A 19 4.89 4.02 -12.13
N VAL A 20 5.00 4.58 -10.93
CA VAL A 20 3.87 4.81 -10.05
C VAL A 20 3.92 6.25 -9.56
N TRP A 21 2.77 6.93 -9.62
CA TRP A 21 2.60 8.26 -9.07
C TRP A 21 1.40 8.26 -8.12
N ARG A 22 1.56 8.99 -7.02
CA ARG A 22 0.45 9.37 -6.15
C ARG A 22 -0.14 10.69 -6.64
N VAL A 23 -1.45 10.81 -6.57
CA VAL A 23 -2.12 12.08 -6.86
C VAL A 23 -2.07 12.94 -5.61
N GLU A 24 -1.36 14.06 -5.67
CA GLU A 24 -1.26 15.01 -4.56
C GLU A 24 -1.60 16.41 -5.06
N LYS A 25 -2.64 17.03 -4.49
CA LYS A 25 -3.06 18.41 -4.82
C LYS A 25 -3.17 18.63 -6.34
N MET A 26 -3.87 17.73 -7.03
CA MET A 26 -4.11 17.71 -8.48
C MET A 26 -2.87 17.44 -9.36
N LYS A 27 -1.75 16.96 -8.79
CA LYS A 27 -0.52 16.64 -9.53
C LYS A 27 -0.15 15.17 -9.38
N ALA A 28 0.53 14.61 -10.38
CA ALA A 28 1.17 13.31 -10.26
C ALA A 28 2.54 13.50 -9.58
N VAL A 29 2.72 12.92 -8.39
CA VAL A 29 3.98 12.91 -7.64
C VAL A 29 4.57 11.51 -7.73
N PRO A 30 5.78 11.32 -8.29
CA PRO A 30 6.38 10.00 -8.44
C PRO A 30 6.67 9.39 -7.07
N LEU A 31 6.41 8.09 -6.93
CA LEU A 31 6.81 7.33 -5.75
C LEU A 31 8.27 6.91 -5.82
N ASP A 32 8.92 6.84 -4.66
CA ASP A 32 10.21 6.18 -4.56
C ASP A 32 10.06 4.67 -4.78
N ALA A 33 11.11 4.01 -5.29
CA ALA A 33 11.08 2.58 -5.57
C ALA A 33 10.75 1.72 -4.33
N SER A 34 11.09 2.20 -3.13
CA SER A 34 10.74 1.56 -1.86
C SER A 34 9.25 1.61 -1.52
N GLU A 35 8.51 2.58 -2.07
CA GLU A 35 7.10 2.84 -1.78
C GLU A 35 6.14 2.11 -2.73
N VAL A 36 6.66 1.61 -3.86
CA VAL A 36 5.88 0.87 -4.84
C VAL A 36 5.26 -0.38 -4.21
N GLY A 37 3.92 -0.44 -4.23
CA GLY A 37 3.11 -1.49 -3.61
C GLY A 37 2.41 -1.06 -2.32
N ALA A 38 2.77 0.08 -1.74
CA ALA A 38 2.07 0.68 -0.62
C ALA A 38 1.08 1.75 -1.10
N PHE A 39 -0.20 1.57 -0.80
CA PHE A 39 -1.26 2.48 -1.22
C PHE A 39 -2.02 2.98 0.00
N TYR A 40 -2.19 4.30 0.08
CA TYR A 40 -3.11 4.90 1.04
C TYR A 40 -4.54 4.84 0.54
N ASN A 41 -5.47 4.38 1.38
CA ASN A 41 -6.87 4.22 1.03
C ASN A 41 -7.60 5.55 0.78
N GLY A 42 -7.04 6.66 1.26
CA GLY A 42 -7.56 8.01 1.08
C GLY A 42 -7.11 8.69 -0.19
N ASP A 43 -6.32 8.04 -1.06
CA ASP A 43 -5.77 8.69 -2.26
C ASP A 43 -6.07 7.91 -3.55
N SER A 44 -5.68 8.52 -4.68
CA SER A 44 -5.65 7.90 -6.00
C SER A 44 -4.23 7.84 -6.55
N TYR A 45 -3.96 6.84 -7.39
CA TYR A 45 -2.62 6.59 -7.96
C TYR A 45 -2.71 6.29 -9.45
N LEU A 46 -1.67 6.71 -10.18
CA LEU A 46 -1.41 6.28 -11.55
C LEU A 46 -0.31 5.24 -11.56
N VAL A 47 -0.52 4.15 -12.30
CA VAL A 47 0.45 3.08 -12.48
C VAL A 47 0.60 2.83 -13.97
N LEU A 48 1.76 3.18 -14.52
CA LEU A 48 2.12 2.89 -15.91
C LEU A 48 3.01 1.64 -15.94
N GLN A 49 2.59 0.63 -16.67
CA GLN A 49 3.43 -0.50 -17.07
C GLN A 49 3.74 -0.36 -18.56
N ASN A 50 4.91 0.16 -18.88
CA ASN A 50 5.39 0.27 -20.26
C ASN A 50 6.16 -1.01 -20.63
N ARG A 51 5.73 -1.74 -21.66
CA ARG A 51 6.41 -2.96 -22.15
C ARG A 51 7.15 -2.73 -23.48
N GLY A 52 7.44 -1.48 -23.83
CA GLY A 52 8.09 -1.11 -25.08
C GLY A 52 7.22 -1.47 -26.28
N GLU A 53 7.75 -2.27 -27.20
CA GLU A 53 7.03 -2.70 -28.41
C GLU A 53 5.77 -3.54 -28.13
N GLN A 54 5.62 -4.08 -26.92
CA GLN A 54 4.43 -4.83 -26.50
C GLN A 54 3.31 -3.92 -25.95
N GLY A 55 3.43 -2.60 -26.14
CA GLY A 55 2.48 -1.59 -25.69
C GLY A 55 2.59 -1.26 -24.20
N ALA A 56 1.63 -0.48 -23.71
CA ALA A 56 1.56 -0.08 -22.31
C ALA A 56 0.17 -0.32 -21.69
N ASP A 57 0.15 -0.46 -20.37
CA ASP A 57 -1.08 -0.35 -19.57
C ASP A 57 -0.96 0.85 -18.62
N LEU A 58 -2.05 1.61 -18.50
CA LEU A 58 -2.16 2.73 -17.58
C LEU A 58 -3.32 2.47 -16.61
N HIS A 59 -2.98 2.14 -15.37
CA HIS A 59 -3.97 1.85 -14.33
C HIS A 59 -4.19 3.09 -13.45
N MET A 60 -5.45 3.42 -13.24
CA MET A 60 -5.89 4.37 -12.21
C MET A 60 -6.36 3.57 -11.00
N TRP A 61 -5.54 3.52 -9.96
CA TRP A 61 -5.92 2.90 -8.69
C TRP A 61 -6.67 3.92 -7.82
N ILE A 62 -7.82 3.51 -7.30
CA ILE A 62 -8.75 4.35 -6.55
C ILE A 62 -8.92 3.78 -5.14
N GLY A 63 -8.44 4.51 -4.14
CA GLY A 63 -8.62 4.17 -2.74
C GLY A 63 -10.08 4.25 -2.31
N GLU A 64 -10.47 3.38 -1.40
CA GLU A 64 -11.84 3.27 -0.87
C GLU A 64 -12.35 4.59 -0.25
N LYS A 65 -11.44 5.37 0.35
CA LYS A 65 -11.71 6.65 1.02
C LYS A 65 -11.22 7.86 0.22
N SER A 66 -10.79 7.66 -1.03
CA SER A 66 -10.28 8.74 -1.87
C SER A 66 -11.34 9.78 -2.20
N SER A 67 -10.95 11.05 -2.18
CA SER A 67 -11.86 12.15 -2.43
C SER A 67 -12.22 12.27 -3.92
N ARG A 68 -13.36 12.89 -4.21
CA ARG A 68 -13.86 13.00 -5.60
C ARG A 68 -12.91 13.82 -6.48
N ASP A 69 -12.32 14.88 -5.93
CA ASP A 69 -11.34 15.71 -6.62
C ASP A 69 -10.07 14.92 -6.97
N GLU A 70 -9.56 14.08 -6.07
CA GLU A 70 -8.43 13.20 -6.38
C GLU A 70 -8.74 12.18 -7.47
N GLN A 71 -9.93 11.57 -7.45
CA GLN A 71 -10.34 10.63 -8.49
C GLN A 71 -10.44 11.30 -9.87
N VAL A 72 -11.01 12.52 -9.92
CA VAL A 72 -11.10 13.32 -11.14
C VAL A 72 -9.70 13.74 -11.62
N ALA A 73 -8.83 14.14 -10.70
CA ALA A 73 -7.44 14.47 -11.01
C ALA A 73 -6.70 13.26 -11.59
N CYS A 74 -6.86 12.08 -11.00
CA CYS A 74 -6.27 10.84 -11.47
C CYS A 74 -6.67 10.56 -12.92
N ALA A 75 -7.97 10.63 -13.24
CA ALA A 75 -8.46 10.43 -14.61
C ALA A 75 -7.96 11.49 -15.60
N MET A 76 -7.91 12.76 -15.18
CA MET A 76 -7.36 13.85 -16.00
C MET A 76 -5.87 13.62 -16.29
N LEU A 77 -5.09 13.26 -15.28
CA LEU A 77 -3.67 12.98 -15.41
C LEU A 77 -3.41 11.74 -16.27
N ALA A 78 -4.24 10.69 -16.15
CA ALA A 78 -4.19 9.53 -17.02
C ALA A 78 -4.40 9.93 -18.49
N THR A 79 -5.43 10.73 -18.76
CA THR A 79 -5.73 11.22 -20.12
C THR A 79 -4.59 12.06 -20.70
N GLN A 80 -3.94 12.88 -19.88
CA GLN A 80 -2.79 13.68 -20.33
C GLN A 80 -1.59 12.79 -20.69
N LEU A 81 -1.30 11.78 -19.87
CA LEU A 81 -0.21 10.84 -20.12
C LEU A 81 -0.50 9.96 -21.35
N ASP A 82 -1.71 9.42 -21.46
CA ASP A 82 -2.18 8.63 -22.60
C ASP A 82 -2.04 9.40 -23.91
N ASN A 83 -2.53 10.64 -23.95
CA ASN A 83 -2.37 11.51 -25.11
C ASN A 83 -0.88 11.70 -25.46
N PHE A 84 -0.02 12.00 -24.47
CA PHE A 84 1.41 12.16 -24.72
C PHE A 84 2.07 10.89 -25.28
N LEU A 85 1.64 9.71 -24.82
CA LEU A 85 2.06 8.41 -25.31
C LEU A 85 1.37 8.00 -26.63
N GLY A 86 0.66 8.92 -27.28
CA GLY A 86 0.05 8.69 -28.59
C GLY A 86 -1.23 7.85 -28.57
N GLY A 87 -1.86 7.67 -27.40
CA GLY A 87 -3.02 6.80 -27.22
C GLY A 87 -2.69 5.31 -27.25
N ASP A 88 -1.42 4.93 -27.09
CA ASP A 88 -0.96 3.54 -27.01
C ASP A 88 -1.41 2.81 -25.72
N PRO A 89 -1.37 3.43 -24.52
CA PRO A 89 -1.76 2.74 -23.30
C PRO A 89 -3.21 2.27 -23.26
N VAL A 90 -3.44 1.01 -22.84
CA VAL A 90 -4.77 0.56 -22.44
C VAL A 90 -5.05 1.06 -21.02
N GLN A 91 -6.15 1.81 -20.86
CA GLN A 91 -6.52 2.39 -19.58
C GLN A 91 -7.37 1.44 -18.73
N HIS A 92 -7.02 1.28 -17.46
CA HIS A 92 -7.71 0.41 -16.51
C HIS A 92 -8.12 1.18 -15.27
N ARG A 93 -9.31 0.89 -14.75
CA ARG A 93 -9.75 1.39 -13.44
C ARG A 93 -9.63 0.28 -12.40
N GLN A 94 -8.79 0.49 -11.40
CA GLN A 94 -8.52 -0.46 -10.31
C GLN A 94 -9.11 0.10 -9.02
N VAL A 95 -10.10 -0.58 -8.45
CA VAL A 95 -10.70 -0.17 -7.16
C VAL A 95 -10.06 -0.98 -6.05
N GLN A 96 -9.70 -0.32 -4.95
CA GLN A 96 -9.15 -0.99 -3.77
C GLN A 96 -9.97 -2.24 -3.40
N GLY A 97 -9.30 -3.38 -3.28
CA GLY A 97 -9.90 -4.67 -2.93
C GLY A 97 -10.54 -5.43 -4.10
N PHE A 98 -10.74 -4.78 -5.25
CA PHE A 98 -11.30 -5.34 -6.48
C PHE A 98 -10.35 -5.21 -7.67
N GLU A 99 -9.05 -5.03 -7.42
CA GLU A 99 -8.04 -4.95 -8.47
C GLU A 99 -7.96 -6.25 -9.25
N SER A 100 -7.67 -6.12 -10.54
CA SER A 100 -7.49 -7.26 -11.43
C SER A 100 -6.25 -8.08 -11.05
N PRO A 101 -6.22 -9.40 -11.33
CA PRO A 101 -5.03 -10.21 -11.12
C PRO A 101 -3.77 -9.65 -11.79
N GLU A 102 -3.91 -9.14 -13.01
CA GLU A 102 -2.81 -8.57 -13.81
C GLU A 102 -2.20 -7.33 -13.14
N PHE A 103 -3.02 -6.49 -12.51
CA PHE A 103 -2.53 -5.35 -11.73
C PHE A 103 -1.79 -5.81 -10.47
N MET A 104 -2.31 -6.84 -9.79
CA MET A 104 -1.67 -7.36 -8.58
C MET A 104 -0.30 -7.99 -8.88
N GLU A 105 -0.10 -8.58 -10.06
CA GLU A 105 1.18 -9.13 -10.52
C GLU A 105 2.28 -8.06 -10.69
N LEU A 106 1.92 -6.78 -10.87
CA LEU A 106 2.89 -5.68 -10.94
C LEU A 106 3.64 -5.46 -9.61
N PHE A 107 3.10 -5.97 -8.50
CA PHE A 107 3.63 -5.79 -7.15
C PHE A 107 4.08 -7.14 -6.58
N PRO A 108 5.27 -7.65 -6.95
CA PRO A 108 5.72 -8.97 -6.54
C PRO A 108 5.86 -9.10 -5.03
N ARG A 109 6.09 -8.00 -4.29
CA ARG A 109 6.14 -7.96 -2.82
C ARG A 109 4.77 -8.07 -2.14
N GLY A 110 3.69 -8.05 -2.93
CA GLY A 110 2.33 -7.85 -2.47
C GLY A 110 1.95 -6.37 -2.37
N VAL A 111 0.69 -6.13 -2.02
CA VAL A 111 0.11 -4.79 -1.87
C VAL A 111 -0.28 -4.55 -0.42
N SER A 112 0.05 -3.38 0.13
CA SER A 112 -0.39 -2.95 1.46
C SER A 112 -1.32 -1.75 1.38
N TYR A 113 -2.47 -1.83 2.04
CA TYR A 113 -3.40 -0.72 2.19
C TYR A 113 -3.18 -0.01 3.53
N LYS A 114 -2.91 1.28 3.46
CA LYS A 114 -2.62 2.15 4.59
C LYS A 114 -3.81 3.06 4.84
N GLU A 115 -4.15 3.26 6.11
CA GLU A 115 -5.10 4.31 6.48
C GLU A 115 -4.49 5.70 6.27
N GLY A 116 -5.34 6.65 5.85
CA GLY A 116 -4.92 8.04 5.63
C GLY A 116 -4.78 8.40 4.16
N GLY A 117 -4.09 9.51 3.90
CA GLY A 117 -3.96 10.10 2.58
C GLY A 117 -3.36 11.50 2.63
N VAL A 118 -3.14 12.12 1.47
CA VAL A 118 -2.75 13.53 1.38
C VAL A 118 -3.91 14.39 1.85
N GLU A 119 -3.56 15.51 2.46
CA GLU A 119 -4.53 16.56 2.79
C GLU A 119 -5.22 17.04 1.49
N SER A 120 -6.51 16.78 1.36
CA SER A 120 -7.34 17.32 0.29
C SER A 120 -8.08 18.57 0.80
N GLY A 121 -8.75 19.31 -0.09
CA GLY A 121 -9.61 20.44 0.31
C GLY A 121 -10.74 20.06 1.28
N PHE A 122 -10.91 18.77 1.58
CA PHE A 122 -11.95 18.20 2.42
C PHE A 122 -11.42 17.33 3.58
N ARG A 123 -10.10 17.17 3.76
CA ARG A 123 -9.53 16.27 4.79
C ARG A 123 -8.21 16.82 5.34
N GLN A 124 -8.08 16.91 6.67
CA GLN A 124 -6.83 17.24 7.35
C GLN A 124 -5.88 16.03 7.46
N SER A 125 -4.57 16.26 7.40
CA SER A 125 -3.53 15.23 7.59
C SER A 125 -3.54 14.70 9.03
N GLN A 126 -3.48 13.38 9.21
CA GLN A 126 -3.21 12.79 10.53
C GLN A 126 -1.69 12.78 10.80
N ASP A 127 -1.30 13.42 11.90
CA ASP A 127 0.08 13.59 12.31
C ASP A 127 0.72 12.32 12.92
N SER A 128 2.04 12.27 12.81
CA SER A 128 2.97 11.20 13.17
C SER A 128 3.10 10.98 14.69
N GLY A 129 2.13 10.32 15.30
CA GLY A 129 2.30 9.70 16.62
C GLY A 129 3.17 8.43 16.56
N THR A 130 3.47 7.82 17.71
CA THR A 130 3.99 6.44 17.79
C THR A 130 2.90 5.48 17.33
N VAL A 131 2.68 5.36 16.01
CA VAL A 131 1.53 4.61 15.49
C VAL A 131 1.87 3.14 15.50
N GLN A 132 1.21 2.41 16.40
CA GLN A 132 1.20 0.95 16.42
C GLN A 132 0.06 0.48 15.52
N ARG A 133 0.34 -0.42 14.58
CA ARG A 133 -0.66 -0.89 13.61
C ARG A 133 -0.67 -2.41 13.51
N LEU A 134 -1.84 -2.97 13.23
CA LEU A 134 -2.00 -4.38 12.93
C LEU A 134 -2.49 -4.54 11.49
N TYR A 135 -1.83 -5.39 10.72
CA TYR A 135 -2.23 -5.73 9.37
C TYR A 135 -2.60 -7.20 9.29
N GLN A 136 -3.74 -7.50 8.69
CA GLN A 136 -4.13 -8.86 8.31
C GLN A 136 -3.64 -9.14 6.89
N ILE A 137 -2.90 -10.23 6.73
CA ILE A 137 -2.42 -10.73 5.44
C ILE A 137 -3.36 -11.81 4.96
N LYS A 138 -4.04 -11.56 3.85
CA LYS A 138 -5.06 -12.46 3.34
C LYS A 138 -5.04 -12.56 1.83
N GLY A 139 -5.27 -13.78 1.34
CA GLY A 139 -5.51 -14.03 -0.08
C GLY A 139 -5.02 -15.41 -0.52
N LYS A 140 -5.32 -15.77 -1.77
CA LYS A 140 -4.81 -17.03 -2.38
C LYS A 140 -3.89 -16.75 -3.56
N ARG A 141 -4.36 -15.95 -4.53
CA ARG A 141 -3.55 -15.50 -5.67
C ARG A 141 -3.06 -14.07 -5.48
N ASN A 142 -3.95 -13.21 -5.00
CA ASN A 142 -3.68 -11.78 -4.78
C ASN A 142 -3.55 -11.55 -3.28
N ILE A 143 -2.33 -11.60 -2.75
CA ILE A 143 -2.08 -11.36 -1.32
C ILE A 143 -2.11 -9.85 -1.05
N ARG A 144 -2.85 -9.47 -0.01
CA ARG A 144 -3.00 -8.08 0.43
C ARG A 144 -2.76 -7.98 1.93
N ALA A 145 -2.18 -6.86 2.36
CA ALA A 145 -2.17 -6.44 3.74
C ALA A 145 -3.23 -5.37 3.96
N LYS A 146 -4.20 -5.65 4.82
CA LYS A 146 -5.23 -4.70 5.22
C LYS A 146 -5.03 -4.34 6.69
N GLU A 147 -4.99 -3.04 6.99
CA GLU A 147 -4.99 -2.56 8.37
C GLU A 147 -6.30 -2.98 9.07
N VAL A 148 -6.17 -3.54 10.27
CA VAL A 148 -7.26 -4.02 11.12
C VAL A 148 -7.10 -3.47 12.53
N GLU A 149 -8.13 -3.59 13.36
CA GLU A 149 -8.09 -3.14 14.75
C GLU A 149 -6.94 -3.83 15.51
N LEU A 150 -6.15 -3.04 16.26
CA LEU A 150 -5.06 -3.53 17.10
C LEU A 150 -5.62 -4.25 18.34
N SER A 151 -6.12 -5.45 18.13
CA SER A 151 -6.76 -6.27 19.17
C SER A 151 -6.56 -7.75 18.88
N TRP A 152 -6.49 -8.56 19.94
CA TRP A 152 -6.51 -10.02 19.84
C TRP A 152 -7.75 -10.55 19.13
N SER A 153 -8.88 -9.84 19.17
CA SER A 153 -10.10 -10.22 18.44
C SER A 153 -9.93 -10.18 16.92
N SER A 154 -8.94 -9.45 16.40
CA SER A 154 -8.62 -9.42 14.97
C SER A 154 -7.83 -10.64 14.52
N PHE A 155 -7.08 -11.29 15.42
CA PHE A 155 -6.26 -12.46 15.10
C PHE A 155 -7.12 -13.68 14.83
N ASN A 156 -6.64 -14.52 13.92
CA ASN A 156 -7.18 -15.86 13.72
C ASN A 156 -6.09 -16.81 13.23
N LYS A 157 -6.29 -18.11 13.45
CA LYS A 157 -5.30 -19.15 13.11
C LYS A 157 -5.12 -19.35 11.60
N GLY A 158 -6.08 -18.89 10.79
CA GLY A 158 -6.16 -19.15 9.36
C GLY A 158 -5.49 -18.12 8.47
N ASP A 159 -4.92 -17.05 9.04
CA ASP A 159 -4.27 -15.96 8.30
C ASP A 159 -2.89 -15.63 8.91
N CYS A 160 -2.09 -14.83 8.20
CA CYS A 160 -0.88 -14.21 8.77
C CYS A 160 -1.18 -12.76 9.16
N PHE A 161 -0.42 -12.22 10.11
CA PHE A 161 -0.58 -10.86 10.59
C PHE A 161 0.77 -10.16 10.69
N ILE A 162 0.78 -8.83 10.52
CA ILE A 162 1.96 -8.00 10.76
C ILE A 162 1.61 -6.99 11.83
N LEU A 163 2.32 -7.05 12.95
CA LEU A 163 2.22 -6.07 14.03
C LEU A 163 3.40 -5.10 13.93
N ASP A 164 3.08 -3.83 13.80
CA ASP A 164 4.00 -2.76 13.48
C ASP A 164 4.22 -1.83 14.70
N LEU A 165 5.32 -1.98 15.45
CA LEU A 165 5.53 -1.36 16.79
C LEU A 165 6.54 -0.20 16.83
N GLY A 166 6.80 0.46 15.72
CA GLY A 166 7.85 1.50 15.60
C GLY A 166 9.20 0.92 15.18
N GLU A 167 10.00 0.51 16.15
CA GLU A 167 11.36 0.02 15.89
C GLU A 167 11.40 -1.48 15.57
N THR A 168 10.32 -2.21 15.88
CA THR A 168 10.18 -3.63 15.62
C THR A 168 8.90 -3.88 14.81
N ILE A 169 9.00 -4.73 13.80
CA ILE A 169 7.90 -5.26 13.00
C ILE A 169 7.85 -6.77 13.22
N LEU A 170 6.69 -7.27 13.59
CA LEU A 170 6.48 -8.68 13.92
C LEU A 170 5.60 -9.30 12.85
N SER A 171 6.13 -10.28 12.13
CA SER A 171 5.36 -11.14 11.21
C SER A 171 4.89 -12.37 11.97
N TRP A 172 3.60 -12.40 12.32
CA TRP A 172 2.96 -13.53 12.99
C TRP A 172 2.27 -14.45 11.99
N THR A 173 2.52 -15.75 12.10
CA THR A 173 1.97 -16.78 11.21
C THR A 173 1.00 -17.69 11.97
N GLY A 174 -0.27 -17.67 11.56
CA GLY A 174 -1.27 -18.59 12.09
C GLY A 174 -0.98 -20.05 11.71
N SER A 175 -1.29 -20.98 12.61
CA SER A 175 -1.02 -22.42 12.40
C SER A 175 -1.71 -22.99 11.16
N GLN A 176 -2.86 -22.43 10.77
CA GLN A 176 -3.67 -22.84 9.63
C GLN A 176 -3.58 -21.88 8.42
N ALA A 177 -2.69 -20.89 8.48
CA ALA A 177 -2.49 -19.95 7.37
C ALA A 177 -2.04 -20.66 6.10
N ASN A 178 -2.48 -20.15 4.94
CA ASN A 178 -2.17 -20.78 3.67
C ASN A 178 -0.74 -20.46 3.20
N ILE A 179 -0.20 -21.30 2.30
CA ILE A 179 1.21 -21.20 1.88
C ILE A 179 1.55 -19.86 1.20
N PHE A 180 0.60 -19.27 0.48
CA PHE A 180 0.83 -18.00 -0.21
C PHE A 180 0.91 -16.83 0.77
N GLU A 181 0.08 -16.84 1.81
CA GLU A 181 0.16 -15.87 2.92
C GLU A 181 1.51 -15.98 3.65
N LYS A 182 1.92 -17.21 3.97
CA LYS A 182 3.22 -17.51 4.64
C LYS A 182 4.42 -17.04 3.81
N GLN A 183 4.36 -17.19 2.49
CA GLN A 183 5.42 -16.72 1.60
C GLN A 183 5.51 -15.19 1.54
N LYS A 184 4.37 -14.49 1.62
CA LYS A 184 4.31 -13.03 1.41
C LYS A 184 4.38 -12.20 2.69
N VAL A 185 4.04 -12.75 3.86
CA VAL A 185 4.03 -11.98 5.13
C VAL A 185 5.36 -11.26 5.38
N ARG A 186 6.50 -11.91 5.11
CA ARG A 186 7.83 -11.30 5.31
C ARG A 186 8.17 -10.24 4.27
N GLU A 187 7.74 -10.42 3.02
CA GLU A 187 7.96 -9.43 1.95
C GLU A 187 7.17 -8.16 2.21
N ILE A 188 5.92 -8.30 2.67
CA ILE A 188 5.05 -7.19 3.09
C ILE A 188 5.59 -6.53 4.37
N ALA A 189 6.06 -7.31 5.36
CA ALA A 189 6.69 -6.74 6.55
C ALA A 189 7.91 -5.90 6.19
N SER A 190 8.70 -6.36 5.22
CA SER A 190 9.82 -5.59 4.67
C SER A 190 9.33 -4.35 3.90
N LEU A 191 8.19 -4.42 3.21
CA LEU A 191 7.59 -3.26 2.54
C LEU A 191 7.25 -2.19 3.57
N ILE A 192 6.51 -2.54 4.62
CA ILE A 192 6.17 -1.63 5.73
C ILE A 192 7.45 -1.06 6.38
N ARG A 193 8.48 -1.89 6.61
CA ARG A 193 9.78 -1.42 7.11
C ARG A 193 10.37 -0.34 6.23
N ASP A 194 10.42 -0.57 4.93
CA ASP A 194 11.07 0.32 3.98
C ASP A 194 10.29 1.62 3.81
N THR A 195 8.95 1.55 3.76
CA THR A 195 8.08 2.70 3.53
C THR A 195 7.82 3.53 4.78
N ASP A 196 7.43 2.89 5.88
CA ASP A 196 6.90 3.58 7.05
C ASP A 196 7.99 3.82 8.10
N ARG A 197 9.05 3.02 8.05
CA ARG A 197 10.16 3.05 9.01
C ARG A 197 11.50 3.38 8.37
N HIS A 198 11.48 3.80 7.11
CA HIS A 198 12.67 4.21 6.35
C HIS A 198 13.79 3.17 6.40
N GLY A 199 13.43 1.89 6.38
CA GLY A 199 14.36 0.76 6.44
C GLY A 199 14.98 0.49 7.81
N LYS A 200 14.64 1.25 8.86
CA LYS A 200 15.33 1.19 10.17
C LYS A 200 14.76 0.17 11.15
N ALA A 201 13.52 -0.27 10.95
CA ALA A 201 12.89 -1.23 11.85
C ALA A 201 13.43 -2.66 11.69
N ARG A 202 13.52 -3.40 12.79
CA ARG A 202 13.88 -4.82 12.80
C ARG A 202 12.64 -5.67 12.52
N VAL A 203 12.73 -6.59 11.58
CA VAL A 203 11.66 -7.58 11.30
C VAL A 203 11.93 -8.87 12.06
N VAL A 204 10.93 -9.38 12.78
CA VAL A 204 10.98 -10.63 13.56
C VAL A 204 9.82 -11.50 13.15
N ASP A 205 10.12 -12.75 12.80
CA ASP A 205 9.09 -13.73 12.48
C ASP A 205 8.74 -14.56 13.70
N THR A 206 7.45 -14.83 13.87
CA THR A 206 6.91 -15.71 14.93
C THR A 206 5.76 -16.54 14.38
N SER A 207 5.53 -17.70 14.99
CA SER A 207 4.39 -18.56 14.70
C SER A 207 3.43 -18.60 15.90
N GLU A 208 2.19 -19.01 15.65
CA GLU A 208 1.23 -19.30 16.72
C GLU A 208 1.83 -20.27 17.76
N GLY A 209 1.90 -19.84 19.02
CA GLY A 209 2.44 -20.60 20.13
C GLY A 209 3.95 -20.45 20.36
N GLU A 210 4.64 -19.65 19.54
CA GLU A 210 6.07 -19.35 19.65
C GLU A 210 6.32 -17.86 19.93
N GLU A 211 5.29 -17.11 20.33
CA GLU A 211 5.37 -15.66 20.52
C GLU A 211 6.37 -15.30 21.63
N PRO A 212 7.41 -14.49 21.34
CA PRO A 212 8.30 -13.96 22.37
C PRO A 212 7.54 -13.24 23.49
N GLU A 213 8.03 -13.34 24.72
CA GLU A 213 7.43 -12.67 25.88
C GLU A 213 7.33 -11.16 25.69
N GLU A 214 8.27 -10.55 24.95
CA GLU A 214 8.21 -9.11 24.63
C GLU A 214 7.07 -8.77 23.66
N ILE A 215 6.62 -9.69 22.81
CA ILE A 215 5.44 -9.50 21.97
C ILE A 215 4.20 -9.61 22.83
N SER A 216 4.10 -10.64 23.67
CA SER A 216 2.98 -10.78 24.59
C SER A 216 2.83 -9.53 25.46
N ARG A 217 3.92 -9.11 26.12
CA ARG A 217 3.94 -7.94 27.00
C ARG A 217 3.79 -6.63 26.23
N GLY A 218 4.46 -6.48 25.09
CA GLY A 218 4.32 -5.33 24.20
C GLY A 218 2.89 -5.15 23.73
N PHE A 219 2.21 -6.21 23.30
CA PHE A 219 0.79 -6.20 22.89
C PHE A 219 -0.15 -5.86 24.06
N TYR A 220 0.12 -6.41 25.26
CA TYR A 220 -0.63 -6.04 26.47
C TYR A 220 -0.41 -4.58 26.86
N ASP A 221 0.82 -4.08 26.77
CA ASP A 221 1.18 -2.68 27.07
C ASP A 221 0.59 -1.72 26.02
N SER A 222 0.59 -2.10 24.73
CA SER A 222 -0.12 -1.38 23.65
C SER A 222 -1.60 -1.23 23.97
N MET A 223 -2.23 -2.31 24.44
CA MET A 223 -3.65 -2.30 24.82
C MET A 223 -3.90 -1.48 26.08
N LEU A 224 -3.00 -1.50 27.08
CA LEU A 224 -3.13 -0.70 28.30
C LEU A 224 -3.05 0.81 27.99
N VAL A 225 -2.18 1.24 27.07
CA VAL A 225 -2.06 2.65 26.67
C VAL A 225 -3.29 3.15 25.89
N VAL A 226 -3.99 2.27 25.17
CA VAL A 226 -5.22 2.63 24.44
C VAL A 226 -6.42 2.75 25.39
N VAL A 227 -6.49 1.92 26.44
CA VAL A 227 -7.58 2.00 27.44
C VAL A 227 -7.46 3.26 28.32
N ASP A 228 -6.24 3.69 28.65
CA ASP A 228 -6.02 4.85 29.54
C ASP A 228 -6.27 6.22 28.87
N ARG A 229 -6.36 6.25 27.53
CA ARG A 229 -6.67 7.47 26.76
C ARG A 229 -8.15 7.62 26.36
N GLY A 230 -9.00 6.66 26.74
CA GLY A 230 -10.43 6.65 26.45
C GLY A 230 -11.33 6.96 27.65
N GLY A 231 -10.76 7.44 28.76
CA GLY A 231 -11.48 7.68 30.01
C GLY A 231 -11.28 9.08 30.57
N GLU A 232 -11.88 10.09 29.91
CA GLU A 232 -12.51 11.27 30.55
C GLU A 232 -13.70 11.73 29.70
#